data_AF-A0A1E3HP61-F1
#
_entry.id   AF-A0A1E3HP61-F1
#
_cell.length_a   1.000
_cell.length_b   1.000
_cell.length_c   1.000
_cell.angle_alpha   90.00
_cell.angle_beta   90.00
_cell.angle_gamma   90.00
#
_symmetry.space_group_name_H-M   'P 1'
#
loop_
_entity.id
_entity.type
_entity.pdbx_description
1 polymer ?
#
loop_
_entity_poly.entity_id
_entity_poly.type
_entity_poly.pdbx_seq_one_letter_code
_entity_poly.pdbx_strand_id
1 'polypeptide(L)'
;MSNLSLYTVTALLVLDSDGQRVLAKYYSPPHQTAVSTGIPAELGVGPGGPGMGGLTTLKEQKAFEKSIWDKVRRGGGEIHPLPPHIIIIRSIIDLTFIIVGPLASSNEIMLNQALTAFVDSVNLLLRGSVEKRNVLESLDLVLLAADETVDDGVILETDAAAITARVSRPRPDTTDIVINEQTIMNAYTTLRDRVSQKIQQL
;
A
#
# COMPACT_ATOMS: atom_id res chain seq x y z
N MET A 1 23.62 7.00 -17.00
CA MET A 1 22.56 6.19 -17.65
C MET A 1 21.30 6.34 -16.83
N SER A 2 20.18 6.73 -17.42
CA SER A 2 18.89 6.83 -16.72
C SER A 2 18.45 5.43 -16.30
N ASN A 3 18.23 5.22 -15.00
CA ASN A 3 17.70 3.96 -14.48
C ASN A 3 16.21 3.91 -14.82
N LEU A 4 15.81 2.94 -15.64
CA LEU A 4 14.44 2.73 -16.14
C LEU A 4 13.69 1.64 -15.36
N SER A 5 14.19 1.24 -14.19
CA SER A 5 13.54 0.23 -13.35
C SER A 5 12.28 0.78 -12.69
N LEU A 6 11.16 0.06 -12.82
CA LEU A 6 9.91 0.33 -12.09
C LEU A 6 9.98 -0.14 -10.62
N TYR A 7 10.89 -1.08 -10.32
CA TYR A 7 11.12 -1.57 -8.96
C TYR A 7 11.82 -0.51 -8.13
N THR A 8 11.05 0.14 -7.27
CA THR A 8 11.49 1.28 -6.45
C THR A 8 11.25 1.07 -4.96
N VAL A 9 10.40 0.11 -4.58
CA VAL A 9 10.09 -0.21 -3.19
C VAL A 9 10.71 -1.54 -2.81
N THR A 10 11.54 -1.50 -1.78
CA THR A 10 12.20 -2.64 -1.16
C THR A 10 11.28 -3.27 -0.10
N ALA A 11 10.68 -2.44 0.75
CA ALA A 11 9.81 -2.90 1.82
C ALA A 11 8.79 -1.82 2.23
N LEU A 12 7.65 -2.28 2.73
CA LEU A 12 6.64 -1.47 3.40
C LEU A 12 6.43 -2.04 4.82
N LEU A 13 6.68 -1.23 5.83
CA LEU A 13 6.66 -1.65 7.24
C LEU A 13 5.76 -0.72 8.06
N VAL A 14 5.15 -1.28 9.10
CA VAL A 14 4.49 -0.53 10.16
C VAL A 14 5.06 -1.03 11.48
N LEU A 15 5.68 -0.14 12.24
CA LEU A 15 6.22 -0.41 13.57
C LEU A 15 5.40 0.32 14.63
N ASP A 16 5.33 -0.25 15.83
CA ASP A 16 4.76 0.45 16.98
C ASP A 16 5.77 1.39 17.66
N SER A 17 5.33 2.06 18.73
CA SER A 17 6.15 2.96 19.55
C SER A 17 7.36 2.31 20.22
N ASP A 18 7.40 0.97 20.30
CA ASP A 18 8.50 0.20 20.89
C ASP A 18 9.44 -0.36 19.81
N GLY A 19 9.17 -0.05 18.53
CA GLY A 19 9.90 -0.59 17.38
C GLY A 19 9.55 -2.05 17.07
N GLN A 20 8.45 -2.58 17.61
CA GLN A 20 7.96 -3.91 17.26
C GLN A 20 7.16 -3.87 15.97
N ARG A 21 7.28 -4.95 15.20
CA ARG A 21 6.59 -5.11 13.92
C ARG A 21 5.08 -5.28 14.13
N VAL A 22 4.29 -4.40 13.51
CA VAL A 22 2.84 -4.55 13.32
C VAL A 22 2.55 -5.16 11.96
N LEU A 23 3.17 -4.63 10.91
CA LEU A 23 3.07 -5.11 9.53
C LEU A 23 4.45 -5.05 8.87
N ALA A 24 4.79 -6.05 8.06
CA ALA A 24 5.97 -6.01 7.21
C ALA A 24 5.74 -6.75 5.90
N LYS A 25 5.92 -6.04 4.78
CA LYS A 25 5.99 -6.60 3.44
C LYS A 25 7.36 -6.28 2.86
N TYR A 26 8.12 -7.31 2.51
CA TYR A 26 9.39 -7.21 1.82
C TYR A 26 9.17 -7.69 0.39
N TYR A 27 9.41 -6.81 -0.58
CA TYR A 27 9.10 -7.08 -1.97
C TYR A 27 10.29 -7.70 -2.69
N SER A 28 10.02 -8.67 -3.56
CA SER A 28 11.04 -9.32 -4.39
C SER A 28 10.57 -9.28 -5.84
N PRO A 29 11.28 -8.55 -6.73
CA PRO A 29 10.90 -8.45 -8.13
C PRO A 29 10.80 -9.83 -8.82
N PRO A 30 9.61 -10.28 -9.26
CA PRO A 30 9.43 -11.62 -9.83
C PRO A 30 10.12 -11.79 -11.19
N HIS A 31 10.31 -10.70 -11.94
CA HIS A 31 10.90 -10.72 -13.29
C HIS A 31 12.37 -10.32 -13.34
N GLN A 32 13.02 -10.19 -12.19
CA GLN A 32 14.46 -9.96 -12.13
C GLN A 32 15.18 -11.31 -12.21
N THR A 33 15.12 -11.91 -13.39
CA THR A 33 15.71 -13.23 -13.67
C THR A 33 17.20 -13.21 -13.37
N ALA A 34 17.63 -14.23 -12.63
CA ALA A 34 18.94 -14.48 -12.03
C ALA A 34 20.13 -14.66 -13.01
N VAL A 35 20.16 -13.96 -14.15
CA VAL A 35 21.31 -13.98 -15.05
C VAL A 35 21.96 -12.60 -15.05
N SER A 36 22.93 -12.44 -14.15
CA SER A 36 23.83 -11.30 -14.05
C SER A 36 24.84 -11.27 -15.22
N THR A 37 24.34 -11.20 -16.45
CA THR A 37 25.16 -10.84 -17.61
C THR A 37 24.58 -9.58 -18.25
N GLY A 38 25.05 -8.43 -17.77
CA GLY A 38 24.71 -7.11 -18.31
C GLY A 38 24.82 -5.99 -17.28
N ILE A 39 24.50 -4.77 -17.72
CA ILE A 39 24.43 -3.52 -16.91
C ILE A 39 23.70 -3.69 -15.56
N PRO A 40 22.68 -4.56 -15.40
CA PRO A 40 22.06 -4.81 -14.09
C PRO A 40 23.01 -5.36 -13.01
N ALA A 41 24.08 -6.06 -13.38
CA ALA A 41 25.08 -6.57 -12.43
C ALA A 41 26.00 -5.46 -11.88
N GLU A 42 26.33 -4.45 -12.69
CA GLU A 42 27.13 -3.29 -12.26
C GLU A 42 26.36 -2.36 -11.30
N LEU A 43 25.03 -2.42 -11.32
CA LEU A 43 24.15 -1.66 -10.41
C LEU A 43 23.97 -2.35 -9.03
N GLY A 44 24.72 -3.43 -8.74
CA GLY A 44 24.71 -4.11 -7.43
C GLY A 44 23.45 -4.95 -7.18
N VAL A 45 22.78 -5.38 -8.23
CA VAL A 45 21.49 -6.08 -8.18
C VAL A 45 21.73 -7.59 -8.05
N GLY A 46 22.07 -8.03 -6.84
CA GLY A 46 22.17 -9.44 -6.47
C GLY A 46 20.79 -10.12 -6.38
N PRO A 47 20.75 -11.40 -5.93
CA PRO A 47 19.49 -12.11 -5.72
C PRO A 47 18.64 -11.35 -4.71
N GLY A 48 17.51 -10.79 -5.14
CA GLY A 48 16.61 -9.98 -4.31
C GLY A 48 16.30 -8.58 -4.87
N GLY A 49 17.04 -8.10 -5.87
CA GLY A 49 16.82 -6.78 -6.46
C GLY A 49 17.62 -5.65 -5.81
N PRO A 50 17.53 -4.41 -6.33
CA PRO A 50 18.41 -3.33 -5.89
C PRO A 50 18.17 -3.02 -4.41
N GLY A 51 19.22 -3.00 -3.58
CA GLY A 51 19.12 -2.75 -2.13
C GLY A 51 18.77 -3.98 -1.28
N MET A 52 18.10 -4.99 -1.82
CA MET A 52 17.52 -6.13 -1.06
C MET A 52 18.48 -7.26 -0.66
N GLY A 53 19.79 -7.08 -0.81
CA GLY A 53 20.77 -8.11 -0.46
C GLY A 53 20.64 -8.53 1.01
N GLY A 54 20.18 -9.76 1.26
CA GLY A 54 20.14 -10.34 2.61
C GLY A 54 18.93 -9.95 3.49
N LEU A 55 17.74 -9.72 2.91
CA LEU A 55 16.48 -9.51 3.67
C LEU A 55 15.49 -10.68 3.52
N THR A 56 15.99 -11.87 3.16
CA THR A 56 15.15 -13.04 2.88
C THR A 56 14.75 -13.80 4.14
N THR A 57 15.54 -13.73 5.21
CA THR A 57 15.27 -14.44 6.45
C THR A 57 14.64 -13.54 7.50
N LEU A 58 13.78 -14.12 8.34
CA LEU A 58 13.15 -13.40 9.45
C LEU A 58 14.18 -12.79 10.42
N LYS A 59 15.31 -13.46 10.63
CA LYS A 59 16.41 -12.97 11.47
C LYS A 59 17.01 -11.68 10.91
N GLU A 60 17.28 -11.64 9.62
CA GLU A 60 17.81 -10.47 8.94
C GLU A 60 16.81 -9.32 8.93
N GLN A 61 15.54 -9.60 8.63
CA GLN A 61 14.47 -8.59 8.67
C GLN A 61 14.33 -7.94 10.05
N LYS A 62 14.36 -8.73 11.13
CA LYS A 62 14.31 -8.18 12.50
C LYS A 62 15.54 -7.33 12.83
N ALA A 63 16.72 -7.73 12.38
CA ALA A 63 17.94 -6.93 12.55
C ALA A 63 17.85 -5.61 11.79
N PHE A 64 17.30 -5.65 10.58
CA PHE A 64 17.05 -4.48 9.75
C PHE A 64 16.02 -3.52 10.35
N GLU A 65 14.87 -4.04 10.80
CA GLU A 65 13.84 -3.26 11.50
C GLU A 65 14.39 -2.57 12.74
N LYS A 66 15.22 -3.27 13.53
CA LYS A 66 15.90 -2.68 14.67
C LYS A 66 16.84 -1.53 14.25
N SER A 67 17.57 -1.70 13.15
CA SER A 67 18.47 -0.65 12.63
C SER A 67 17.70 0.59 12.14
N ILE A 68 16.53 0.38 11.51
CA ILE A 68 15.62 1.47 11.12
C ILE A 68 15.14 2.19 12.37
N TRP A 69 14.60 1.46 13.35
CA TRP A 69 14.10 2.03 14.58
C TRP A 69 15.16 2.83 15.34
N ASP A 70 16.39 2.30 15.41
CA ASP A 70 17.54 2.99 16.00
C ASP A 70 17.89 4.30 15.29
N LYS A 71 17.68 4.39 13.98
CA LYS A 71 17.89 5.60 13.19
C LYS A 71 16.75 6.61 13.41
N VAL A 72 15.51 6.16 13.33
CA VAL A 72 14.30 6.98 13.48
C VAL A 72 14.25 7.63 14.86
N ARG A 73 14.50 6.87 15.94
CA ARG A 73 14.46 7.40 17.32
C ARG A 73 15.53 8.45 17.62
N ARG A 74 16.60 8.52 16.83
CA ARG A 74 17.65 9.54 16.98
C ARG A 74 17.23 10.89 16.39
N GLY A 75 16.07 10.96 15.73
CA GLY A 75 15.58 12.15 15.03
C GLY A 75 16.20 12.29 13.64
N GLY A 76 15.74 13.29 12.88
CA GLY A 76 16.24 13.55 11.52
C GLY A 76 15.16 13.87 10.48
N GLY A 77 13.91 14.10 10.88
CA GLY A 77 12.80 14.37 9.96
C GLY A 77 12.18 13.08 9.41
N GLU A 78 11.51 13.18 8.26
CA GLU A 78 10.79 12.06 7.63
C GLU A 78 11.68 11.20 6.73
N ILE A 79 12.86 11.68 6.31
CA ILE A 79 13.74 11.00 5.34
C ILE A 79 15.06 10.63 6.01
N HIS A 80 15.38 9.33 5.99
CA HIS A 80 16.57 8.77 6.62
C HIS A 80 17.38 7.91 5.63
N PRO A 81 18.58 8.36 5.21
CA PRO A 81 19.49 7.50 4.48
C PRO A 81 20.10 6.43 5.41
N LEU A 82 20.04 5.16 5.00
CA LEU A 82 20.64 4.00 5.65
C LEU A 82 21.25 3.08 4.58
N PRO A 83 22.46 3.38 4.06
CA PRO A 83 23.04 2.66 2.94
C PRO A 83 23.00 1.12 3.11
N PRO A 84 22.56 0.35 2.09
CA PRO A 84 22.24 0.78 0.72
C PRO A 84 20.81 1.31 0.50
N HIS A 85 20.04 1.54 1.57
CA HIS A 85 18.63 1.94 1.53
C HIS A 85 18.40 3.41 1.82
N ILE A 86 17.27 3.91 1.34
CA ILE A 86 16.65 5.13 1.83
C ILE A 86 15.33 4.77 2.50
N ILE A 87 15.08 5.38 3.65
CA ILE A 87 13.91 5.11 4.49
C ILE A 87 13.11 6.40 4.54
N ILE A 88 11.82 6.32 4.25
CA ILE A 88 10.88 7.42 4.47
C ILE A 88 9.87 6.97 5.51
N ILE A 89 9.61 7.83 6.49
CA ILE A 89 8.74 7.53 7.61
C ILE A 89 7.61 8.55 7.72
N ARG A 90 6.48 8.08 8.27
CA ARG A 90 5.36 8.91 8.69
C ARG A 90 4.82 8.33 9.99
N SER A 91 4.89 9.10 11.07
CA SER A 91 4.42 8.67 12.39
C SER A 91 3.03 9.23 12.67
N ILE A 92 2.12 8.39 13.16
CA ILE A 92 0.79 8.77 13.65
C ILE A 92 0.57 8.09 14.99
N ILE A 93 0.33 8.88 16.04
CA ILE A 93 0.06 8.42 17.41
C ILE A 93 1.17 7.45 17.88
N ASP A 94 0.89 6.15 17.90
CA ASP A 94 1.73 5.07 18.40
C ASP A 94 2.24 4.15 17.28
N LEU A 95 2.06 4.55 16.02
CA LEU A 95 2.48 3.82 14.84
C LEU A 95 3.45 4.64 13.98
N THR A 96 4.44 3.97 13.43
CA THR A 96 5.38 4.50 12.45
C THR A 96 5.25 3.72 11.17
N PHE A 97 4.72 4.37 10.13
CA PHE A 97 4.62 3.84 8.77
C PHE A 97 5.92 4.13 8.04
N ILE A 98 6.43 3.14 7.32
CA ILE A 98 7.78 3.18 6.75
C ILE A 98 7.75 2.59 5.35
N ILE A 99 8.27 3.34 4.38
CA ILE A 99 8.59 2.81 3.05
C ILE A 99 10.10 2.83 2.86
N VAL A 100 10.63 1.74 2.31
CA VAL A 100 12.07 1.56 2.07
C VAL A 100 12.28 1.45 0.57
N GLY A 101 13.28 2.15 0.05
CA GLY A 101 13.72 2.02 -1.34
C GLY A 101 15.25 1.96 -1.46
N PRO A 102 15.80 1.65 -2.64
CA PRO A 102 17.23 1.68 -2.89
C PRO A 102 17.79 3.11 -2.87
N LEU A 103 18.85 3.39 -2.12
CA LEU A 103 19.42 4.75 -1.99
C LEU A 103 19.96 5.29 -3.33
N ALA A 104 20.55 4.44 -4.16
CA ALA A 104 21.24 4.86 -5.37
C ALA A 104 20.31 5.25 -6.53
N SER A 105 19.05 4.80 -6.51
CA SER A 105 18.14 4.92 -7.66
C SER A 105 16.73 5.40 -7.33
N SER A 106 16.37 5.50 -6.05
CA SER A 106 15.01 5.89 -5.68
C SER A 106 14.74 7.37 -5.88
N ASN A 107 13.53 7.68 -6.32
CA ASN A 107 12.98 9.02 -6.22
C ASN A 107 12.25 9.16 -4.87
N GLU A 108 12.85 9.90 -3.94
CA GLU A 108 12.30 10.14 -2.59
C GLU A 108 10.91 10.76 -2.61
N ILE A 109 10.63 11.65 -3.56
CA ILE A 109 9.33 12.31 -3.68
C ILE A 109 8.25 11.28 -4.00
N MET A 110 8.54 10.36 -4.92
CA MET A 110 7.61 9.30 -5.32
C MET A 110 7.35 8.32 -4.17
N LEU A 111 8.41 7.93 -3.44
CA LEU A 111 8.27 7.10 -2.24
C LEU A 111 7.44 7.80 -1.15
N ASN A 112 7.67 9.10 -0.94
CA ASN A 112 6.91 9.88 0.03
C ASN A 112 5.42 10.00 -0.36
N GLN A 113 5.13 10.18 -1.65
CA GLN A 113 3.76 10.18 -2.16
C GLN A 113 3.07 8.84 -1.93
N ALA A 114 3.73 7.72 -2.24
CA ALA A 114 3.18 6.39 -2.00
C ALA A 114 2.94 6.11 -0.51
N LEU A 115 3.89 6.45 0.36
CA LEU A 115 3.72 6.30 1.81
C LEU A 115 2.57 7.15 2.34
N THR A 116 2.45 8.40 1.87
CA THR A 116 1.38 9.31 2.28
C THR A 116 0.02 8.79 1.80
N ALA A 117 -0.07 8.32 0.55
CA ALA A 117 -1.28 7.71 0.01
C ALA A 117 -1.72 6.49 0.81
N PHE A 118 -0.78 5.61 1.17
CA PHE A 118 -1.06 4.46 2.03
C PHE A 118 -1.58 4.90 3.41
N VAL A 119 -0.89 5.82 4.08
CA VAL A 119 -1.28 6.31 5.40
C VAL A 119 -2.66 6.98 5.38
N ASP A 120 -2.92 7.83 4.40
CA ASP A 120 -4.20 8.50 4.23
C ASP A 120 -5.32 7.50 3.89
N SER A 121 -5.03 6.46 3.09
CA SER A 121 -6.00 5.40 2.79
C SER A 121 -6.36 4.60 4.04
N VAL A 122 -5.38 4.27 4.90
CA VAL A 122 -5.61 3.63 6.20
C VAL A 122 -6.44 4.54 7.11
N ASN A 123 -6.15 5.84 7.11
CA ASN A 123 -6.92 6.82 7.86
C ASN A 123 -8.39 6.89 7.42
N LEU A 124 -8.66 6.83 6.11
CA LEU A 124 -10.01 6.79 5.56
C LEU A 124 -10.73 5.47 5.92
N LEU A 125 -10.05 4.33 5.79
CA LEU A 125 -10.60 3.01 6.11
C LEU A 125 -10.95 2.88 7.60
N LEU A 126 -10.09 3.42 8.48
CA LEU A 126 -10.29 3.41 9.94
C LEU A 126 -11.04 4.63 10.46
N ARG A 127 -11.65 5.43 9.58
CA ARG A 127 -12.51 6.58 9.91
C ARG A 127 -11.85 7.59 10.87
N GLY A 128 -10.55 7.86 10.68
CA GLY A 128 -9.82 8.85 11.47
C GLY A 128 -9.04 8.29 12.67
N SER A 129 -9.20 7.01 13.02
CA SER A 129 -8.65 6.44 14.26
C SER A 129 -7.51 5.47 13.98
N VAL A 130 -6.37 6.01 13.55
CA VAL A 130 -5.14 5.26 13.25
C VAL A 130 -4.29 5.08 14.51
N GLU A 131 -4.75 4.20 15.40
CA GLU A 131 -3.98 3.72 16.57
C GLU A 131 -3.72 2.21 16.44
N LYS A 132 -2.69 1.71 17.12
CA LYS A 132 -2.29 0.29 17.05
C LYS A 132 -3.44 -0.69 17.22
N ARG A 133 -4.35 -0.43 18.17
CA ARG A 133 -5.50 -1.30 18.44
C ARG A 133 -6.42 -1.42 17.21
N ASN A 134 -6.82 -0.31 16.61
CA ASN A 134 -7.73 -0.30 15.46
C ASN A 134 -7.08 -0.87 14.19
N VAL A 135 -5.78 -0.60 13.98
CA VAL A 135 -5.03 -1.20 12.88
C VAL A 135 -4.96 -2.73 13.01
N LEU A 136 -4.80 -3.25 14.23
CA LEU A 136 -4.80 -4.69 14.47
C LEU A 136 -6.21 -5.31 14.35
N GLU A 137 -7.26 -4.61 14.76
CA GLU A 137 -8.65 -5.06 14.63
C GLU A 137 -9.11 -5.15 13.18
N SER A 138 -8.59 -4.29 12.30
CA SER A 138 -8.91 -4.24 10.86
C SER A 138 -7.68 -4.45 9.97
N LEU A 139 -6.83 -5.40 10.35
CA LEU A 139 -5.54 -5.65 9.68
C LEU A 139 -5.72 -6.13 8.23
N ASP A 140 -6.81 -6.84 7.94
CA ASP A 140 -7.19 -7.27 6.60
C ASP A 140 -7.36 -6.10 5.63
N LEU A 141 -8.10 -5.06 6.02
CA LEU A 141 -8.27 -3.85 5.21
C LEU A 141 -6.96 -3.11 5.01
N VAL A 142 -6.11 -3.04 6.04
CA VAL A 142 -4.79 -2.40 5.96
C VAL A 142 -3.85 -3.18 5.03
N LEU A 143 -3.88 -4.51 5.06
CA LEU A 143 -3.09 -5.35 4.16
C LEU A 143 -3.54 -5.19 2.70
N LEU A 144 -4.84 -5.13 2.45
CA LEU A 144 -5.39 -4.86 1.11
C LEU A 144 -5.01 -3.46 0.60
N ALA A 145 -5.07 -2.44 1.46
CA ALA A 145 -4.63 -1.10 1.11
C ALA A 145 -3.13 -1.05 0.77
N ALA A 146 -2.31 -1.84 1.49
CA ALA A 146 -0.90 -1.99 1.15
C ALA A 146 -0.70 -2.63 -0.24
N ASP A 147 -1.48 -3.65 -0.60
CA ASP A 147 -1.40 -4.31 -1.93
C ASP A 147 -1.87 -3.39 -3.07
N GLU A 148 -2.91 -2.58 -2.85
CA GLU A 148 -3.35 -1.59 -3.86
C GLU A 148 -2.37 -0.41 -3.99
N THR A 149 -1.52 -0.16 -2.98
CA THR A 149 -0.49 0.89 -3.04
C THR A 149 0.78 0.39 -3.74
N VAL A 150 1.29 -0.78 -3.34
CA VAL A 150 2.57 -1.34 -3.81
C VAL A 150 2.40 -2.82 -4.11
N ASP A 151 2.78 -3.23 -5.32
CA ASP A 151 2.78 -4.62 -5.76
C ASP A 151 4.16 -5.02 -6.26
N ASP A 152 4.73 -6.09 -5.66
CA ASP A 152 6.05 -6.62 -5.97
C ASP A 152 7.18 -5.57 -6.11
N GLY A 153 7.08 -4.49 -5.33
CA GLY A 153 8.08 -3.41 -5.29
C GLY A 153 7.85 -2.30 -6.32
N VAL A 154 6.73 -2.35 -7.04
CA VAL A 154 6.24 -1.32 -7.97
C VAL A 154 5.12 -0.54 -7.29
N ILE A 155 5.18 0.79 -7.35
CA ILE A 155 4.10 1.64 -6.86
C ILE A 155 2.96 1.61 -7.90
N LEU A 156 1.77 1.20 -7.47
CA LEU A 156 0.60 1.09 -8.34
C LEU A 156 -0.31 2.33 -8.28
N GLU A 157 -0.54 2.84 -7.07
CA GLU A 157 -1.48 3.93 -6.84
C GLU A 157 -0.92 4.89 -5.79
N THR A 158 -1.11 6.20 -6.03
CA THR A 158 -0.66 7.27 -5.13
C THR A 158 -1.81 8.17 -4.69
N ASP A 159 -3.05 7.82 -5.03
CA ASP A 159 -4.26 8.48 -4.52
C ASP A 159 -4.94 7.62 -3.44
N ALA A 160 -5.02 8.18 -2.24
CA ALA A 160 -5.65 7.52 -1.10
C ALA A 160 -7.14 7.20 -1.33
N ALA A 161 -7.87 8.09 -2.02
CA ALA A 161 -9.30 7.89 -2.26
C ALA A 161 -9.53 6.73 -3.25
N ALA A 162 -8.71 6.62 -4.29
CA ALA A 162 -8.73 5.49 -5.21
C ALA A 162 -8.39 4.16 -4.51
N ILE A 163 -7.35 4.13 -3.67
CA ILE A 163 -6.98 2.94 -2.87
C ILE A 163 -8.17 2.53 -2.00
N THR A 164 -8.69 3.45 -1.18
CA THR A 164 -9.82 3.16 -0.28
C THR A 164 -11.07 2.70 -1.04
N ALA A 165 -11.37 3.27 -2.21
CA ALA A 165 -12.53 2.88 -3.01
C ALA A 165 -12.42 1.45 -3.54
N ARG A 166 -11.21 1.00 -3.93
CA ARG A 166 -10.96 -0.37 -4.39
C ARG A 166 -10.98 -1.38 -3.24
N VAL A 167 -10.45 -1.01 -2.08
CA VAL A 167 -10.43 -1.87 -0.88
C VAL A 167 -11.84 -1.99 -0.26
N SER A 168 -12.60 -0.89 -0.20
CA SER A 168 -13.92 -0.86 0.45
C SER A 168 -15.04 -1.45 -0.39
N ARG A 169 -14.84 -1.56 -1.71
CA ARG A 169 -15.80 -2.19 -2.62
C ARG A 169 -15.23 -3.53 -3.00
N PRO A 170 -15.69 -4.64 -2.38
CA PRO A 170 -15.51 -5.94 -2.99
C PRO A 170 -15.96 -5.80 -4.44
N ARG A 171 -15.16 -6.29 -5.40
CA ARG A 171 -15.62 -6.41 -6.80
C ARG A 171 -17.04 -6.97 -6.70
N PRO A 172 -18.05 -6.30 -7.28
CA PRO A 172 -19.40 -6.85 -7.26
C PRO A 172 -19.29 -8.19 -7.98
N ASP A 173 -19.21 -9.25 -7.18
CA ASP A 173 -19.57 -10.57 -7.65
C ASP A 173 -20.96 -10.38 -8.23
N THR A 174 -21.14 -10.82 -9.46
CA THR A 174 -22.20 -10.38 -10.38
C THR A 174 -23.63 -10.77 -9.96
N THR A 175 -23.89 -10.99 -8.67
CA THR A 175 -25.13 -11.56 -8.15
C THR A 175 -25.86 -10.76 -7.09
N ASP A 176 -25.30 -9.68 -6.52
CA ASP A 176 -26.03 -8.91 -5.50
C ASP A 176 -26.33 -7.49 -5.96
N ILE A 177 -27.29 -7.38 -6.88
CA ILE A 177 -28.04 -6.14 -7.07
C ILE A 177 -28.74 -5.88 -5.73
N VAL A 178 -28.27 -4.86 -5.00
CA VAL A 178 -28.97 -4.35 -3.81
C VAL A 178 -30.27 -3.71 -4.29
N ILE A 179 -31.35 -4.51 -4.29
CA ILE A 179 -32.69 -4.03 -4.60
C ILE A 179 -33.16 -3.19 -3.41
N ASN A 180 -32.96 -1.88 -3.50
CA ASN A 180 -33.51 -0.91 -2.56
C ASN A 180 -35.04 -0.86 -2.74
N GLU A 181 -35.81 -0.91 -1.65
CA GLU A 181 -37.28 -0.86 -1.66
C GLU A 181 -37.82 0.40 -2.35
N GLN A 182 -37.07 1.51 -2.32
CA GLN A 182 -37.40 2.72 -3.08
C GLN A 182 -37.32 2.50 -4.60
N THR A 183 -36.39 1.66 -5.08
CA THR A 183 -36.27 1.33 -6.51
C THR A 183 -37.45 0.46 -6.96
N ILE A 184 -37.89 -0.49 -6.13
CA ILE A 184 -39.10 -1.28 -6.39
C ILE A 184 -40.33 -0.36 -6.43
N MET A 185 -40.47 0.56 -5.47
CA MET A 185 -41.62 1.46 -5.47
C MET A 185 -41.66 2.40 -6.67
N ASN A 186 -40.51 2.93 -7.09
CA ASN A 186 -40.42 3.77 -8.29
C ASN A 186 -40.69 2.97 -9.58
N ALA A 187 -40.30 1.70 -9.62
CA ALA A 187 -40.62 0.81 -10.73
C ALA A 187 -42.13 0.46 -10.77
N TYR A 188 -42.74 0.23 -9.61
CA TYR A 188 -44.17 -0.04 -9.50
C TYR A 188 -45.03 1.16 -9.88
N THR A 189 -44.68 2.38 -9.45
CA THR A 189 -45.38 3.60 -9.88
C THR A 189 -45.26 3.81 -11.38
N THR A 190 -44.06 3.63 -11.96
CA THR A 190 -43.85 3.75 -13.41
C THR A 190 -44.64 2.70 -14.21
N LEU A 191 -44.71 1.46 -13.73
CA LEU A 191 -45.52 0.41 -14.34
C LEU A 191 -47.02 0.71 -14.24
N ARG A 192 -47.49 1.12 -13.06
CA ARG A 192 -48.89 1.50 -12.84
C ARG A 192 -49.30 2.66 -13.76
N ASP A 193 -48.45 3.66 -13.89
CA ASP A 193 -48.73 4.83 -14.74
C ASP A 193 -48.78 4.45 -16.22
N ARG A 194 -47.89 3.57 -16.69
CA ARG A 194 -47.93 3.03 -18.06
C ARG A 194 -49.15 2.17 -18.34
N VAL A 195 -49.60 1.37 -17.38
CA VAL A 195 -50.81 0.55 -17.52
C VAL A 195 -52.06 1.43 -17.53
N SER A 196 -52.14 2.42 -16.64
CA SER A 196 -53.24 3.40 -16.59
C SER A 196 -53.37 4.19 -17.90
N GLN A 197 -52.23 4.66 -18.45
CA GLN A 197 -52.20 5.35 -19.73
C GLN A 197 -52.65 4.48 -20.91
N LYS A 198 -52.35 3.17 -20.90
CA LYS A 198 -52.83 2.25 -21.94
C LYS A 198 -54.32 1.94 -21.86
N ILE A 199 -54.89 1.93 -20.65
CA ILE A 199 -56.33 1.67 -20.44
C ILE A 199 -57.18 2.89 -20.83
N GLN A 200 -56.67 4.12 -20.67
CA GLN A 200 -57.38 5.35 -21.08
C GLN A 200 -57.36 5.62 -22.59
N GLN A 201 -56.56 4.88 -23.37
CA GLN A 201 -56.48 5.00 -24.84
C GLN A 201 -57.33 3.95 -25.58
N LEU A 202 -58.12 3.15 -24.85
CA LEU A 202 -59.16 2.25 -25.36
C LEU A 202 -60.54 2.83 -25.03
#